data_AF-A0A2N0QPZ0-F1
#
_entry.id   AF-A0A2N0QPZ0-F1
#
_cell.length_a   1.000
_cell.length_b   1.000
_cell.length_c   1.000
_cell.angle_alpha   90.00
_cell.angle_beta   90.00
_cell.angle_gamma   90.00
#
_symmetry.space_group_name_H-M   'P 1'
#
loop_
_entity.id
_entity.type
_entity.pdbx_description
1 polymer ?
#
loop_
_entity_poly.entity_id
_entity_poly.type
_entity_poly.pdbx_seq_one_letter_code
_entity_poly.pdbx_strand_id
1 'polypeptide(L)'
;MEPINEIVNMPPKVIPTDSFKPINQVSSNILMVRTQQEEHLRKKAVELGEDPDIFMTITEKDRLDSIAFRDRIETDSQMCDYAEEVKEDPKEYMDMKVWERLIEEEIIHYSLEKDGITSSWLDTDEKWKKTVSILQENGML
;
A
#
# COMPACT_ATOMS: atom_id res chain seq x y z
N MET A 1 27.64 -64.22 12.74
CA MET A 1 28.40 -62.97 12.96
C MET A 1 29.06 -62.60 11.66
N GLU A 2 28.54 -61.55 11.01
CA GLU A 2 29.14 -60.75 9.92
C GLU A 2 28.32 -59.44 9.85
N PRO A 3 28.89 -58.34 9.31
CA PRO A 3 28.85 -57.05 9.99
C PRO A 3 27.77 -56.07 9.51
N ILE A 4 27.61 -55.04 10.34
CA ILE A 4 26.66 -53.93 10.26
C ILE A 4 26.97 -53.06 9.03
N ASN A 5 25.95 -52.79 8.21
CA ASN A 5 26.03 -51.90 7.06
C ASN A 5 26.48 -50.50 7.47
N GLU A 6 27.50 -50.01 6.76
CA GLU A 6 28.11 -48.69 6.86
C GLU A 6 27.09 -47.60 6.49
N ILE A 7 26.69 -46.79 7.47
CA ILE A 7 25.91 -45.57 7.22
C ILE A 7 26.90 -44.48 6.85
N VAL A 8 26.96 -44.17 5.55
CA VAL A 8 27.72 -43.03 5.00
C VAL A 8 27.18 -41.75 5.64
N ASN A 9 27.97 -41.15 6.54
CA ASN A 9 27.72 -39.81 7.06
C ASN A 9 28.00 -38.78 5.96
N MET A 10 26.96 -38.31 5.26
CA MET A 10 27.06 -37.04 4.53
C MET A 10 27.05 -35.88 5.53
N PRO A 11 27.91 -34.86 5.36
CA PRO A 11 27.83 -33.65 6.17
C PRO A 11 26.48 -32.94 5.92
N PRO A 12 25.87 -32.33 6.95
CA PRO A 12 24.68 -31.51 6.75
C PRO A 12 25.01 -30.42 5.74
N LYS A 13 24.29 -30.43 4.62
CA LYS A 13 24.34 -29.35 3.64
C LYS A 13 23.91 -28.08 4.38
N VAL A 14 24.87 -27.21 4.66
CA VAL A 14 24.62 -25.87 5.18
C VAL A 14 23.76 -25.19 4.13
N ILE A 15 22.46 -25.10 4.40
CA ILE A 15 21.56 -24.24 3.65
C ILE A 15 22.12 -22.83 3.88
N PRO A 16 22.42 -22.04 2.83
CA PRO A 16 22.76 -20.65 3.03
C PRO A 16 21.56 -20.01 3.70
N THR A 17 21.71 -19.73 5.00
CA THR A 17 20.72 -18.99 5.76
C THR A 17 20.45 -17.72 4.99
N ASP A 18 19.19 -17.56 4.61
CA ASP A 18 18.67 -16.42 3.89
C ASP A 18 19.33 -15.14 4.41
N SER A 19 19.78 -14.35 3.44
CA SER A 19 20.16 -12.96 3.62
C SER A 19 18.95 -12.15 4.12
N PHE A 20 18.55 -12.35 5.37
CA PHE A 20 17.75 -11.38 6.08
C PHE A 20 18.66 -10.17 6.29
N LYS A 21 18.38 -9.10 5.54
CA LYS A 21 19.00 -7.78 5.76
C LYS A 21 18.98 -7.47 7.26
N PRO A 22 20.01 -6.80 7.80
CA PRO A 22 20.05 -6.51 9.23
C PRO A 22 18.79 -5.75 9.66
N ILE A 23 18.12 -6.26 10.70
CA ILE A 23 16.85 -5.76 11.25
C ILE A 23 16.90 -4.24 11.51
N ASN A 24 18.09 -3.73 11.85
CA ASN A 24 18.34 -2.31 12.13
C ASN A 24 18.27 -1.45 10.85
N GLN A 25 18.67 -1.99 9.70
CA GLN A 25 18.60 -1.33 8.40
C GLN A 25 17.18 -1.37 7.83
N VAL A 26 16.44 -2.46 8.09
CA VAL A 26 15.01 -2.54 7.78
C VAL A 26 14.23 -1.51 8.60
N SER A 27 14.54 -1.38 9.90
CA SER A 27 13.89 -0.40 10.78
C SER A 27 14.21 1.05 10.41
N SER A 28 15.46 1.37 10.02
CA SER A 28 15.81 2.72 9.56
C SER A 28 15.10 3.08 8.26
N ASN A 29 14.99 2.12 7.33
CA ASN A 29 14.33 2.34 6.05
C ASN A 29 12.82 2.54 6.21
N ILE A 30 12.15 1.75 7.06
CA ILE A 30 10.72 1.91 7.36
C ILE A 30 10.45 3.28 7.99
N LEU A 31 11.32 3.71 8.91
CA LEU A 31 11.17 5.01 9.56
C LEU A 31 11.33 6.15 8.55
N MET A 32 12.29 6.04 7.62
CA MET A 32 12.48 6.99 6.53
C MET A 32 11.28 7.05 5.57
N VAL A 33 10.73 5.89 5.19
CA VAL A 33 9.56 5.81 4.30
C VAL A 33 8.36 6.49 4.95
N ARG A 34 8.12 6.25 6.24
CA ARG A 34 7.05 6.93 6.98
C ARG A 34 7.23 8.43 7.06
N THR A 35 8.45 8.92 7.28
CA THR A 35 8.70 10.37 7.31
C THR A 35 8.44 11.01 5.94
N GLN A 36 8.85 10.34 4.85
CA GLN A 36 8.60 10.80 3.48
C GLN A 36 7.11 10.77 3.12
N GLN A 37 6.39 9.75 3.60
CA GLN A 37 4.95 9.60 3.47
C GLN A 37 4.21 10.74 4.17
N GLU A 38 4.57 11.01 5.41
CA GLU A 38 4.01 12.12 6.18
C GLU A 38 4.25 13.47 5.51
N GLU A 39 5.47 13.74 5.06
CA GLU A 39 5.80 14.98 4.36
C GLU A 39 5.01 15.13 3.05
N HIS A 40 4.84 14.05 2.28
CA HIS A 40 4.07 14.05 1.04
C HIS A 40 2.59 14.38 1.30
N LEU A 41 1.98 13.71 2.28
CA LEU A 41 0.59 13.93 2.67
C LEU A 41 0.34 15.36 3.17
N ARG A 42 1.21 15.86 4.06
CA ARG A 42 1.14 17.24 4.55
C ARG A 42 1.24 18.25 3.39
N LYS A 43 2.10 17.98 2.40
CA LYS A 43 2.23 18.83 1.21
C LYS A 43 0.96 18.82 0.36
N LYS A 44 0.37 17.64 0.11
CA LYS A 44 -0.90 17.53 -0.63
C LYS A 44 -2.05 18.24 0.10
N ALA A 45 -2.14 18.11 1.42
CA ALA A 45 -3.13 18.83 2.21
C ALA A 45 -3.04 20.35 1.97
N VAL A 46 -1.82 20.91 2.03
CA VAL A 46 -1.58 22.34 1.77
C VAL A 46 -1.91 22.73 0.33
N GLU A 47 -1.54 21.92 -0.67
CA GLU A 47 -1.88 22.16 -2.09
C GLU A 47 -3.41 22.20 -2.33
N LEU A 48 -4.16 21.44 -1.54
CA LEU A 48 -5.62 21.38 -1.59
C LEU A 48 -6.32 22.42 -0.70
N GLY A 49 -5.56 23.22 0.06
CA GLY A 49 -6.09 24.23 0.98
C GLY A 49 -6.61 23.67 2.30
N GLU A 50 -6.28 22.42 2.61
CA GLU A 50 -6.64 21.73 3.84
C GLU A 50 -5.57 21.94 4.94
N ASP A 51 -5.98 21.81 6.21
CA ASP A 51 -5.06 21.86 7.34
C ASP A 51 -4.27 20.53 7.43
N PRO A 52 -2.94 20.54 7.30
CA PRO A 52 -2.12 19.33 7.31
C PRO A 52 -2.12 18.59 8.66
N ASP A 53 -2.32 19.28 9.79
CA ASP A 53 -2.38 18.64 11.11
C ASP A 53 -3.73 17.93 11.33
N ILE A 54 -4.81 18.53 10.83
CA ILE A 54 -6.13 17.87 10.81
C ILE A 54 -6.09 16.68 9.85
N PHE A 55 -5.50 16.87 8.66
CA PHE A 55 -5.35 15.86 7.62
C PHE A 55 -4.62 14.61 8.12
N MET A 56 -3.58 14.80 8.93
CA MET A 56 -2.78 13.73 9.49
C MET A 56 -3.45 12.95 10.62
N THR A 57 -4.55 13.46 11.16
CA THR A 57 -5.22 12.83 12.28
C THR A 57 -6.18 11.76 11.74
N ILE A 58 -5.65 10.59 11.36
CA ILE A 58 -6.50 9.43 11.03
C ILE A 58 -7.28 9.06 12.29
N THR A 59 -8.59 9.26 12.25
CA THR A 59 -9.49 8.89 13.34
C THR A 59 -9.89 7.41 13.25
N GLU A 60 -10.38 6.85 14.34
CA GLU A 60 -10.96 5.50 14.33
C GLU A 60 -12.19 5.41 13.41
N LYS A 61 -12.91 6.53 13.23
CA LYS A 61 -13.98 6.65 12.25
C LYS A 61 -13.45 6.48 10.83
N ASP A 62 -12.35 7.12 10.47
CA ASP A 62 -11.75 7.00 9.12
C ASP A 62 -11.31 5.57 8.82
N ARG A 63 -10.83 4.83 9.84
CA ARG A 63 -10.50 3.40 9.72
C ARG A 63 -11.72 2.50 9.60
N LEU A 64 -12.84 2.86 10.19
CA LEU A 64 -14.10 2.12 10.04
C LEU A 64 -14.74 2.41 8.68
N ASP A 65 -14.70 3.68 8.27
CA ASP A 65 -15.17 4.14 6.96
C ASP A 65 -14.31 3.54 5.82
N SER A 66 -13.05 3.17 6.09
CA SER A 66 -12.20 2.45 5.11
C SER A 66 -12.71 1.10 4.67
N ILE A 67 -13.58 0.45 5.45
CA ILE A 67 -14.28 -0.76 5.00
C ILE A 67 -15.32 -0.41 3.93
N ALA A 68 -16.00 0.73 4.09
CA ALA A 68 -16.98 1.24 3.13
C ALA A 68 -16.32 1.88 1.89
N PHE A 69 -15.03 2.24 1.97
CA PHE A 69 -14.33 2.84 0.84
C PHE A 69 -13.99 1.84 -0.27
N ARG A 70 -13.89 0.52 0.00
CA ARG A 70 -13.66 -0.50 -1.05
C ARG A 70 -14.63 -0.39 -2.23
N ASP A 71 -15.93 -0.31 -1.96
CA ASP A 71 -16.95 -0.22 -3.01
C ASP A 71 -16.86 1.10 -3.77
N ARG A 72 -16.44 2.18 -3.09
CA ARG A 72 -16.24 3.50 -3.70
C ARG A 72 -14.97 3.56 -4.54
N ILE A 73 -13.91 2.87 -4.12
CA ILE A 73 -12.69 2.70 -4.93
C ILE A 73 -13.02 2.07 -6.27
N GLU A 74 -13.77 0.97 -6.24
CA GLU A 74 -14.11 0.26 -7.47
C GLU A 74 -14.94 1.14 -8.38
N THR A 75 -15.93 1.83 -7.81
CA THR A 75 -16.77 2.78 -8.54
C THR A 75 -15.95 3.92 -9.14
N ASP A 76 -15.09 4.58 -8.36
CA ASP A 76 -14.22 5.66 -8.83
C ASP A 76 -13.23 5.18 -9.90
N SER A 77 -12.70 3.97 -9.77
CA SER A 77 -11.82 3.37 -10.79
C SER A 77 -12.56 3.19 -12.12
N GLN A 78 -13.80 2.69 -12.08
CA GLN A 78 -14.65 2.55 -13.27
C GLN A 78 -15.01 3.92 -13.86
N MET A 79 -15.26 4.92 -13.02
CA MET A 79 -15.52 6.30 -13.48
C MET A 79 -14.28 6.90 -14.15
N CYS A 80 -13.07 6.60 -13.68
CA CYS A 80 -11.84 6.99 -14.37
C CYS A 80 -11.71 6.34 -15.75
N ASP A 81 -12.14 5.09 -15.92
CA ASP A 81 -12.17 4.44 -17.24
C ASP A 81 -13.19 5.12 -18.16
N TYR A 82 -14.39 5.39 -17.64
CA TYR A 82 -15.42 6.11 -18.39
C TYR A 82 -14.97 7.52 -18.82
N ALA A 83 -14.43 8.31 -17.89
CA ALA A 83 -13.94 9.67 -18.17
C ALA A 83 -12.81 9.67 -19.21
N GLU A 84 -11.94 8.67 -19.19
CA GLU A 84 -10.90 8.49 -20.21
C GLU A 84 -11.51 8.21 -21.60
N GLU A 85 -12.55 7.37 -21.67
CA GLU A 85 -13.28 7.10 -22.92
C GLU A 85 -13.96 8.35 -23.49
N VAL A 86 -14.59 9.15 -22.63
CA VAL A 86 -15.29 10.39 -23.05
C VAL A 86 -14.38 11.61 -23.12
N LYS A 87 -13.11 11.49 -22.72
CA LYS A 87 -12.09 12.57 -22.64
C LYS A 87 -12.51 13.74 -21.75
N GLU A 88 -13.10 13.42 -20.62
CA GLU A 88 -13.51 14.37 -19.59
C GLU A 88 -12.62 14.23 -18.34
N ASP A 89 -12.73 15.18 -17.41
CA ASP A 89 -11.97 15.11 -16.16
C ASP A 89 -12.58 14.02 -15.24
N PRO A 90 -11.84 12.96 -14.88
CA PRO A 90 -12.31 11.92 -13.98
C PRO A 90 -12.84 12.48 -12.65
N LYS A 91 -12.30 13.60 -12.18
CA LYS A 91 -12.70 14.24 -10.92
C LYS A 91 -14.14 14.72 -10.90
N GLU A 92 -14.75 14.96 -12.07
CA GLU A 92 -16.16 15.34 -12.14
C GLU A 92 -17.11 14.18 -11.84
N TYR A 93 -16.61 12.94 -11.94
CA TYR A 93 -17.38 11.71 -11.80
C TYR A 93 -17.08 10.92 -10.52
N MET A 94 -16.01 11.27 -9.81
CA MET A 94 -15.63 10.60 -8.56
C MET A 94 -16.65 10.87 -7.46
N ASP A 95 -17.08 9.79 -6.81
CA ASP A 95 -17.92 9.86 -5.63
C ASP A 95 -17.09 10.29 -4.41
N MET A 96 -15.83 9.83 -4.37
CA MET A 96 -14.91 10.20 -3.29
C MET A 96 -14.40 11.63 -3.44
N LYS A 97 -14.37 12.34 -2.32
CA LYS A 97 -13.61 13.59 -2.22
C LYS A 97 -12.12 13.29 -2.28
N VAL A 98 -11.34 14.26 -2.78
CA VAL A 98 -9.87 14.17 -2.81
C VAL A 98 -9.31 13.80 -1.44
N TRP A 99 -9.88 14.34 -0.36
CA TRP A 99 -9.53 14.01 1.01
C TRP A 99 -9.77 12.53 1.37
N GLU A 100 -10.93 11.97 1.04
CA GLU A 100 -11.25 10.56 1.30
C GLU A 100 -10.27 9.64 0.55
N ARG A 101 -9.94 10.01 -0.69
CA ARG A 101 -8.96 9.31 -1.53
C ARG A 101 -7.57 9.25 -0.90
N LEU A 102 -7.12 10.36 -0.32
CA LEU A 102 -5.80 10.42 0.31
C LEU A 102 -5.74 9.69 1.66
N ILE A 103 -6.81 9.74 2.46
CA ILE A 103 -6.89 8.94 3.69
C ILE A 103 -6.85 7.46 3.36
N GLU A 104 -7.57 7.05 2.33
CA GLU A 104 -7.59 5.67 1.92
C GLU A 104 -6.24 5.22 1.34
N GLU A 105 -5.60 6.08 0.56
CA GLU A 105 -4.23 5.86 0.08
C GLU A 105 -3.27 5.57 1.24
N GLU A 106 -3.36 6.35 2.32
CA GLU A 106 -2.57 6.16 3.54
C GLU A 106 -2.90 4.82 4.23
N ILE A 107 -4.19 4.45 4.32
CA ILE A 107 -4.62 3.18 4.91
C ILE A 107 -4.14 1.97 4.09
N ILE A 108 -4.22 2.04 2.77
CA ILE A 108 -3.72 1.02 1.85
C ILE A 108 -2.22 0.87 2.00
N HIS A 109 -1.47 1.97 1.96
CA HIS A 109 -0.02 1.96 2.13
C HIS A 109 0.38 1.34 3.47
N TYR A 110 -0.24 1.78 4.57
CA TYR A 110 0.01 1.22 5.89
C TYR A 110 -0.25 -0.29 5.95
N SER A 111 -1.31 -0.75 5.29
CA SER A 111 -1.68 -2.17 5.22
C SER A 111 -0.66 -2.97 4.41
N LEU A 112 -0.25 -2.47 3.23
CA LEU A 112 0.77 -3.09 2.38
C LEU A 112 2.14 -3.13 3.07
N GLU A 113 2.53 -2.07 3.78
CA GLU A 113 3.78 -2.04 4.56
C GLU A 113 3.80 -3.12 5.64
N LYS A 114 2.67 -3.35 6.32
CA LYS A 114 2.54 -4.40 7.33
C LYS A 114 2.76 -5.78 6.74
N ASP A 115 2.37 -5.98 5.48
CA ASP A 115 2.58 -7.21 4.73
C ASP A 115 3.95 -7.24 4.00
N GLY A 116 4.80 -6.24 4.22
CA GLY A 116 6.15 -6.15 3.64
C GLY A 116 6.17 -5.74 2.16
N ILE A 117 5.04 -5.27 1.63
CA ILE A 117 4.87 -4.83 0.25
C ILE A 117 5.12 -3.33 0.18
N THR A 118 6.04 -2.91 -0.70
CA THR A 118 6.28 -1.48 -0.96
C THR A 118 5.42 -1.03 -2.12
N SER A 119 4.51 -0.08 -1.88
CA SER A 119 3.74 0.61 -2.94
C SER A 119 4.27 2.03 -3.18
N SER A 120 3.98 2.57 -4.36
CA SER A 120 4.25 3.97 -4.72
C SER A 120 2.98 4.80 -4.60
N TRP A 121 3.11 6.07 -4.21
CA TRP A 121 2.02 7.06 -4.18
C TRP A 121 1.27 7.15 -5.51
N LEU A 122 -0.06 7.09 -5.41
CA LEU A 122 -1.13 7.16 -6.38
C LEU A 122 -1.42 8.62 -6.78
N ASP A 123 -0.38 9.32 -7.22
CA ASP A 123 -0.48 10.71 -7.68
C ASP A 123 -1.27 10.90 -8.98
N THR A 124 -1.58 9.80 -9.68
CA THR A 124 -2.32 9.83 -10.95
C THR A 124 -3.39 8.75 -10.96
N ASP A 125 -4.46 8.98 -11.73
CA ASP A 125 -5.54 8.00 -11.88
C ASP A 125 -5.03 6.66 -12.43
N GLU A 126 -3.99 6.65 -13.28
CA GLU A 126 -3.34 5.40 -13.73
C GLU A 126 -2.72 4.61 -12.58
N LYS A 127 -2.01 5.29 -11.67
CA LYS A 127 -1.41 4.64 -10.52
C LYS A 127 -2.50 4.14 -9.56
N TRP A 128 -3.56 4.93 -9.39
CA TRP A 128 -4.74 4.52 -8.63
C TRP A 128 -5.35 3.24 -9.20
N LYS A 129 -5.71 3.22 -10.49
CA LYS A 129 -6.22 2.03 -11.21
C LYS A 129 -5.33 0.80 -11.00
N LYS A 130 -4.01 0.97 -11.13
CA LYS A 130 -3.04 -0.13 -10.93
C LYS A 130 -3.08 -0.70 -9.52
N THR A 131 -3.22 0.14 -8.51
CA THR A 131 -3.30 -0.30 -7.11
C THR A 131 -4.64 -0.98 -6.82
N VAL A 132 -5.74 -0.50 -7.39
CA VAL A 132 -7.03 -1.19 -7.35
C VAL A 132 -6.90 -2.60 -7.93
N SER A 133 -6.26 -2.75 -9.10
CA SER A 133 -6.02 -4.07 -9.70
C SER A 133 -5.18 -4.99 -8.80
N ILE A 134 -4.10 -4.47 -8.20
CA ILE A 134 -3.25 -5.24 -7.27
C ILE A 134 -4.04 -5.71 -6.04
N LEU A 135 -4.87 -4.82 -5.48
CA LEU A 135 -5.70 -5.15 -4.33
C LEU A 135 -6.74 -6.22 -4.69
N GLN A 136 -7.38 -6.13 -5.85
CA GLN A 136 -8.31 -7.15 -6.36
C GLN A 136 -7.62 -8.51 -6.57
N GLU A 137 -6.44 -8.53 -7.21
CA GLU A 137 -5.65 -9.76 -7.43
C GLU A 137 -5.29 -10.46 -6.11
N ASN A 138 -5.07 -9.69 -5.04
CA ASN A 138 -4.72 -10.19 -3.72
C ASN A 138 -5.94 -10.53 -2.84
N GLY A 139 -7.18 -10.39 -3.33
CA GLY A 139 -8.41 -10.52 -2.52
C GLY A 139 -8.54 -9.45 -1.43
N MET A 140 -7.78 -8.36 -1.58
CA MET A 140 -7.75 -7.19 -0.73
C MET A 140 -8.68 -6.06 -1.23
N LEU A 141 -9.45 -6.34 -2.30
CA LEU A 141 -10.69 -5.69 -2.75
C LEU A 141 -11.72 -6.77 -3.07
#